data_AF-A0AAW0JN91-F1
#
_entry.id   AF-A0AAW0JN91-F1
#
_cell.length_a   1.000
_cell.length_b   1.000
_cell.length_c   1.000
_cell.angle_alpha   90.00
_cell.angle_beta   90.00
_cell.angle_gamma   90.00
#
_symmetry.space_group_name_H-M   'P 1'
#
loop_
_entity.id
_entity.type
_entity.pdbx_description
1 polymer ?
#
loop_
_entity_poly.entity_id
_entity_poly.type
_entity_poly.pdbx_seq_one_letter_code
_entity_poly.pdbx_strand_id
1 'polypeptide(L)'
;MGSGGDANASAASAARRVTALCYNMGLIIALASLCLFSLAEASSKAITTSLTTKWFSPPLLLEASEFLAEDSQEKFWSFIEASQNIGSSDHHDTDHSYYNAILEAAFQFLSPLQQNLLKFCLSLRSYSASVQAFQQVTKHHCI
;
A
#
# COMPACT_ATOMS: atom_id res chain seq x y z
N MET A 1 42.29 0.89 68.88
CA MET A 1 42.43 1.81 67.74
C MET A 1 41.60 1.27 66.60
N GLY A 2 40.56 1.97 66.17
CA GLY A 2 39.69 1.49 65.11
C GLY A 2 39.05 2.62 64.32
N SER A 3 38.85 2.34 63.03
CA SER A 3 37.97 3.04 62.09
C SER A 3 38.52 4.32 61.44
N GLY A 4 39.04 4.15 60.22
CA GLY A 4 39.39 5.22 59.29
C GLY A 4 39.37 4.76 57.83
N GLY A 5 38.58 3.74 57.48
CA GLY A 5 38.58 3.11 56.15
C GLY A 5 37.31 3.28 55.33
N ASP A 6 36.15 3.50 55.98
CA ASP A 6 34.86 3.24 55.32
C ASP A 6 34.21 4.49 54.69
N ALA A 7 34.67 5.70 55.05
CA ALA A 7 34.11 6.96 54.54
C ALA A 7 34.56 7.31 53.11
N ASN A 8 35.70 6.79 52.65
CA ASN A 8 36.29 7.20 51.37
C ASN A 8 35.76 6.38 50.17
N ALA A 9 35.34 5.13 50.40
CA ALA A 9 34.81 4.25 49.36
C ALA A 9 33.37 4.59 48.96
N SER A 10 32.53 5.01 49.92
CA SER A 10 31.14 5.39 49.66
C SER A 10 31.03 6.69 48.85
N ALA A 11 31.86 7.68 49.17
CA ALA A 11 31.97 8.96 48.44
C ALA A 11 32.44 8.77 46.98
N ALA A 12 33.42 7.88 46.75
CA ALA A 12 33.90 7.56 45.41
C ALA A 12 32.85 6.85 44.55
N SER A 13 32.00 6.00 45.14
CA SER A 13 30.90 5.33 44.43
C SER A 13 29.75 6.28 44.06
N ALA A 14 29.44 7.23 44.95
CA ALA A 14 28.42 8.26 44.71
C ALA A 14 28.87 9.23 43.61
N ALA A 15 30.13 9.67 43.63
CA ALA A 15 30.70 10.51 42.57
C ALA A 15 30.67 9.81 41.20
N ARG A 16 31.04 8.53 41.11
CA ARG A 16 30.98 7.73 39.86
C ARG A 16 29.55 7.58 39.33
N ARG A 17 28.55 7.43 40.21
CA ARG A 17 27.12 7.37 39.84
C ARG A 17 26.60 8.71 39.32
N VAL A 18 27.00 9.82 39.94
CA VAL A 18 26.63 11.17 39.49
C VAL A 18 27.25 11.48 38.13
N THR A 19 28.53 11.16 37.90
CA THR A 19 29.18 11.37 36.60
C THR A 19 28.57 10.53 35.48
N ALA A 20 28.16 9.29 35.75
CA ALA A 20 27.46 8.43 34.79
C ALA A 20 26.04 8.92 34.48
N LEU A 21 25.32 9.44 35.48
CA LEU A 21 24.00 10.06 35.30
C LEU A 21 24.10 11.36 34.48
N CYS A 22 25.13 12.19 34.72
CA CYS A 22 25.38 13.40 33.94
C CYS A 22 25.72 13.10 32.47
N TYR A 23 26.48 12.02 32.21
CA TYR A 23 26.77 11.55 30.84
C TYR A 23 25.51 11.06 30.12
N ASN A 24 24.66 10.29 30.80
CA ASN A 24 23.37 9.85 30.25
C ASN A 24 22.43 11.03 29.98
N MET A 25 22.38 12.03 30.85
CA MET A 25 21.56 13.23 30.64
C MET A 25 22.08 14.06 29.45
N GLY A 26 23.40 14.20 29.31
CA GLY A 26 24.01 14.86 28.16
C GLY A 26 23.73 14.14 26.84
N LEU A 27 23.77 12.80 26.84
CA LEU A 27 23.41 11.97 25.68
C LEU A 27 21.94 12.14 25.31
N ILE A 28 21.03 12.12 26.27
CA ILE A 28 19.59 12.29 26.03
C ILE A 28 19.30 13.68 25.48
N ILE A 29 19.94 14.73 26.00
CA ILE A 29 19.79 16.11 25.50
C ILE A 29 20.35 16.24 24.07
N ALA A 30 21.48 15.60 23.77
CA ALA A 30 22.05 15.59 22.43
C ALA A 30 21.19 14.80 21.42
N LEU A 31 20.61 13.68 21.85
CA LEU A 31 19.69 12.89 21.01
C LEU A 31 18.35 13.61 20.81
N ALA A 32 17.85 14.30 21.84
CA ALA A 32 16.64 15.10 21.76
C ALA A 32 16.85 16.31 20.83
N SER A 33 17.98 17.01 20.93
CA SER A 33 18.30 18.12 20.04
C SER A 33 18.47 17.63 18.60
N LEU A 34 19.18 16.51 18.38
CA LEU A 34 19.32 15.89 17.06
C LEU A 34 17.96 15.50 16.46
N CYS A 35 17.05 14.92 17.26
CA CYS A 35 15.68 14.63 16.84
C CYS A 35 14.90 15.89 16.46
N LEU A 36 15.05 16.98 17.23
CA LEU A 36 14.41 18.26 16.94
C LEU A 36 14.94 18.89 15.65
N PHE A 37 16.24 18.72 15.33
CA PHE A 37 16.81 19.14 14.05
C PHE A 37 16.31 18.30 12.86
N SER A 38 16.06 17.00 13.06
CA SER A 38 15.50 16.12 12.03
C SER A 38 14.00 16.35 11.77
N LEU A 39 13.28 16.98 12.71
CA LEU A 39 11.85 17.31 12.58
C LEU A 39 11.60 18.64 11.85
N ALA A 40 12.65 19.27 11.30
CA ALA A 40 12.48 20.43 10.43
C ALA A 40 11.71 20.02 9.16
N GLU A 41 10.43 20.38 9.13
CA GLU A 41 9.52 20.18 7.99
C GLU A 41 10.08 20.86 6.74
N ALA A 42 10.69 20.06 5.86
CA ALA A 42 11.13 20.52 4.56
C ALA A 42 9.89 20.71 3.67
N SER A 43 9.42 21.95 3.54
CA SER A 43 8.38 22.33 2.56
C SER A 43 8.92 22.23 1.14
N SER A 44 9.09 20.99 0.67
CA SER A 44 9.51 20.71 -0.69
C SER A 44 8.39 21.08 -1.65
N LYS A 45 8.70 21.90 -2.65
CA LYS A 45 7.77 22.26 -3.72
C LYS A 45 7.54 21.02 -4.59
N ALA A 46 6.44 20.31 -4.33
CA ALA A 46 6.11 19.10 -5.06
C ALA A 46 5.84 19.43 -6.54
N ILE A 47 6.56 18.76 -7.44
CA ILE A 47 6.27 18.78 -8.88
C ILE A 47 5.44 17.53 -9.17
N THR A 48 4.15 17.73 -9.43
CA THR A 48 3.24 16.64 -9.82
C THR A 48 3.30 16.47 -11.33
N THR A 49 3.76 15.30 -11.78
CA THR A 49 3.60 14.86 -13.17
C THR A 49 2.47 13.84 -13.23
N SER A 50 1.61 13.93 -14.24
CA SER A 50 0.51 12.99 -14.46
C SER A 50 0.59 12.43 -15.87
N LEU A 51 0.47 11.12 -16.00
CA LEU A 51 0.45 10.42 -17.28
C LEU A 51 -1.00 10.13 -17.65
N THR A 52 -1.41 10.51 -18.85
CA THR A 52 -2.75 10.22 -19.38
C THR A 52 -2.63 9.39 -20.65
N THR A 53 -3.59 8.51 -20.89
CA THR A 53 -3.68 7.71 -22.12
C THR A 53 -4.72 8.32 -23.05
N LYS A 54 -4.59 8.08 -24.36
CA LYS A 54 -5.47 8.66 -25.39
C LYS A 54 -6.81 7.93 -25.53
N TRP A 55 -6.92 6.72 -24.98
CA TRP A 55 -8.09 5.84 -25.11
C TRP A 55 -8.99 5.90 -23.88
N PHE A 56 -10.27 5.57 -24.08
CA PHE A 56 -11.26 5.48 -23.01
C PHE A 56 -10.83 4.44 -21.97
N SER A 57 -10.97 4.75 -20.68
CA SER A 57 -10.64 3.83 -19.59
C SER A 57 -11.57 2.62 -19.62
N PRO A 58 -11.08 1.41 -19.94
CA PRO A 58 -11.95 0.23 -19.95
C PRO A 58 -12.56 -0.05 -18.57
N PRO A 59 -13.78 -0.59 -18.50
CA PRO A 59 -14.42 -0.88 -17.23
C PRO A 59 -13.58 -1.88 -16.41
N LEU A 60 -13.46 -1.63 -15.10
CA LEU A 60 -12.65 -2.44 -14.18
C LEU A 60 -13.04 -3.92 -14.19
N LEU A 61 -14.32 -4.22 -14.42
CA LEU A 61 -14.82 -5.59 -14.56
C LEU A 61 -14.09 -6.35 -15.68
N LEU A 62 -13.86 -5.70 -16.81
CA LEU A 62 -13.26 -6.32 -18.00
C LEU A 62 -11.75 -6.51 -17.83
N GLU A 63 -11.09 -5.66 -17.03
CA GLU A 63 -9.70 -5.87 -16.63
C GLU A 63 -9.55 -7.02 -15.64
N ALA A 64 -10.47 -7.14 -14.69
CA ALA A 64 -10.48 -8.25 -13.73
C ALA A 64 -10.73 -9.59 -14.44
N SER A 65 -11.61 -9.61 -15.45
CA SER A 65 -11.83 -10.82 -16.25
C SER A 65 -10.58 -11.22 -17.05
N GLU A 66 -9.86 -10.25 -17.62
CA GLU A 66 -8.61 -10.53 -18.36
C GLU A 66 -7.55 -11.13 -17.43
N PHE A 67 -7.39 -10.60 -16.21
CA PHE A 67 -6.49 -11.18 -15.21
C PHE A 67 -6.85 -12.64 -14.88
N LEU A 68 -8.14 -12.94 -14.73
CA LEU A 68 -8.59 -14.30 -14.42
C LEU A 68 -8.41 -15.26 -15.60
N ALA A 69 -8.58 -14.77 -16.82
CA ALA A 69 -8.35 -15.53 -18.04
C ALA A 69 -6.87 -15.92 -18.21
N GLU A 70 -5.94 -15.06 -17.76
CA GLU A 70 -4.51 -15.35 -17.78
C GLU A 70 -4.12 -16.52 -16.85
N ASP A 71 -4.81 -16.66 -15.71
CA ASP A 71 -4.60 -17.78 -14.79
C ASP A 71 -5.28 -19.08 -15.28
N SER A 72 -6.55 -19.00 -15.72
CA SER A 72 -7.23 -20.10 -16.43
C SER A 72 -8.53 -19.67 -17.10
N GLN A 73 -8.84 -20.27 -18.25
CA GLN A 73 -10.08 -19.98 -18.98
C GLN A 73 -11.35 -20.40 -18.21
N GLU A 74 -11.28 -21.43 -17.36
CA GLU A 74 -12.41 -21.84 -16.52
C GLU A 74 -12.76 -20.78 -15.45
N LYS A 75 -11.74 -20.13 -14.86
CA LYS A 75 -11.94 -19.04 -13.90
C LYS A 75 -12.56 -17.81 -14.55
N PHE A 76 -12.19 -17.52 -15.80
CA PHE A 76 -12.85 -16.48 -16.58
C PHE A 76 -14.36 -16.75 -16.68
N TRP A 77 -14.77 -17.93 -17.15
CA TRP A 77 -16.20 -18.24 -17.31
C TRP A 77 -16.95 -18.24 -15.97
N SER A 78 -16.33 -18.79 -14.92
CA SER A 78 -16.88 -18.78 -13.56
C SER A 78 -17.07 -17.36 -13.01
N PHE A 79 -16.13 -16.46 -13.30
CA PHE A 79 -16.23 -15.06 -12.93
C PHE A 79 -17.29 -14.30 -13.71
N ILE A 80 -17.44 -14.57 -15.01
CA ILE A 80 -18.52 -13.97 -15.81
C ILE A 80 -19.88 -14.35 -15.21
N GLU A 81 -20.07 -15.60 -14.81
CA GLU A 81 -21.28 -16.04 -14.12
C GLU A 81 -21.49 -15.33 -12.78
N ALA A 82 -20.46 -15.25 -11.93
CA ALA A 82 -20.53 -14.55 -10.65
C ALA A 82 -20.80 -13.04 -10.80
N SER A 83 -20.28 -12.42 -11.87
CA SER A 83 -20.40 -10.98 -12.11
C SER A 83 -21.77 -10.53 -12.62
N GLN A 84 -22.60 -11.43 -13.14
CA GLN A 84 -23.99 -11.11 -13.53
C GLN A 84 -24.82 -10.59 -12.34
N ASN A 85 -24.49 -11.05 -11.14
CA ASN A 85 -25.13 -10.58 -9.90
C ASN A 85 -24.70 -9.16 -9.50
N ILE A 86 -23.57 -8.66 -10.01
CA ILE A 86 -23.10 -7.28 -9.76
C ILE A 86 -23.94 -6.29 -10.58
N GLY A 87 -24.30 -6.63 -11.82
CA GLY A 87 -25.04 -5.74 -12.73
C GLY A 87 -26.53 -5.61 -12.43
N SER A 88 -27.11 -6.52 -11.66
CA SER A 88 -28.55 -6.54 -11.31
C SER A 88 -28.86 -5.86 -9.97
N SER A 89 -27.83 -5.51 -9.21
CA SER A 89 -27.97 -4.80 -7.95
C SER A 89 -28.04 -3.30 -8.20
N ASP A 90 -29.23 -2.71 -8.13
CA ASP A 90 -29.50 -1.26 -8.14
C ASP A 90 -28.86 -0.52 -6.93
N HIS A 91 -27.81 -1.06 -6.28
CA HIS A 91 -27.22 -0.58 -5.02
C HIS A 91 -25.74 -0.20 -5.14
N HIS A 92 -25.19 -0.07 -6.35
CA HIS A 92 -23.85 0.47 -6.53
C HIS A 92 -23.88 2.00 -6.62
N ASP A 93 -24.26 2.64 -5.51
CA ASP A 93 -24.37 4.11 -5.41
C ASP A 93 -23.02 4.85 -5.59
N THR A 94 -21.91 4.13 -5.56
CA THR A 94 -20.54 4.69 -5.66
C THR A 94 -19.59 3.79 -6.44
N ASP A 95 -18.63 4.40 -7.14
CA ASP A 95 -17.54 3.69 -7.85
C ASP A 95 -16.76 2.73 -6.95
N HIS A 96 -16.63 3.08 -5.66
CA HIS A 96 -15.96 2.25 -4.66
C HIS A 96 -16.77 0.97 -4.32
N SER A 97 -18.09 1.07 -4.21
CA SER A 97 -18.97 -0.11 -4.02
C SER A 97 -18.85 -1.05 -5.22
N TYR A 98 -18.87 -0.51 -6.44
CA TYR A 98 -18.72 -1.29 -7.66
C TYR A 98 -17.34 -1.97 -7.74
N TYR A 99 -16.26 -1.25 -7.41
CA TYR A 99 -14.91 -1.83 -7.34
C TYR A 99 -14.83 -2.99 -6.34
N ASN A 100 -15.37 -2.83 -5.13
CA ASN A 100 -15.35 -3.90 -4.13
C ASN A 100 -16.20 -5.09 -4.57
N ALA A 101 -17.36 -4.87 -5.20
CA ALA A 101 -18.18 -5.96 -5.72
C ALA A 101 -17.45 -6.79 -6.78
N ILE A 102 -16.68 -6.14 -7.66
CA ILE A 102 -15.82 -6.82 -8.64
C ILE A 102 -14.75 -7.66 -7.92
N LEU A 103 -14.09 -7.10 -6.91
CA LEU A 103 -13.08 -7.81 -6.14
C LEU A 103 -13.66 -9.01 -5.41
N GLU A 104 -14.79 -8.86 -4.72
CA GLU A 104 -15.47 -9.94 -4.01
C GLU A 104 -15.89 -11.07 -4.96
N ALA A 105 -16.33 -10.75 -6.18
CA ALA A 105 -16.59 -11.76 -7.20
C ALA A 105 -15.31 -12.46 -7.67
N ALA A 106 -14.21 -11.73 -7.88
CA ALA A 106 -12.95 -12.30 -8.34
C ALA A 106 -12.24 -13.14 -7.26
N PHE A 107 -12.30 -12.71 -5.99
CA PHE A 107 -11.56 -13.32 -4.88
C PHE A 107 -12.01 -14.74 -4.56
N GLN A 108 -13.24 -15.10 -4.90
CA GLN A 108 -13.75 -16.46 -4.79
C GLN A 108 -12.92 -17.47 -5.60
N PHE A 109 -12.21 -17.00 -6.63
CA PHE A 109 -11.43 -17.85 -7.55
C PHE A 109 -9.91 -17.71 -7.37
N LEU A 110 -9.47 -16.85 -6.44
CA LEU A 110 -8.08 -16.43 -6.29
C LEU A 110 -7.50 -16.77 -4.92
N SER A 111 -6.25 -17.24 -4.92
CA SER A 111 -5.46 -17.38 -3.70
C SER A 111 -5.12 -16.02 -3.09
N PRO A 112 -4.81 -15.93 -1.78
CA PRO A 112 -4.49 -14.64 -1.12
C PRO A 112 -3.38 -13.84 -1.82
N LEU A 113 -2.39 -14.53 -2.41
CA LEU A 113 -1.34 -13.89 -3.20
C LEU A 113 -1.90 -13.25 -4.48
N GLN A 114 -2.73 -13.99 -5.22
CA GLN A 114 -3.35 -13.51 -6.45
C GLN A 114 -4.35 -12.38 -6.20
N GLN A 115 -5.02 -12.35 -5.05
CA GLN A 115 -5.91 -11.25 -4.68
C GLN A 115 -5.14 -9.92 -4.55
N ASN A 116 -3.97 -9.95 -3.91
CA ASN A 116 -3.09 -8.79 -3.81
C ASN A 116 -2.53 -8.38 -5.18
N LEU A 117 -2.18 -9.36 -6.00
CA LEU A 117 -1.73 -9.12 -7.37
C LEU A 117 -2.83 -8.48 -8.23
N LEU A 118 -4.08 -8.94 -8.12
CA LEU A 118 -5.21 -8.36 -8.82
C LEU A 118 -5.40 -6.89 -8.44
N LYS A 119 -5.40 -6.55 -7.14
CA LYS A 119 -5.48 -5.15 -6.67
C LYS A 119 -4.35 -4.30 -7.24
N PHE A 120 -3.13 -4.84 -7.27
CA PHE A 120 -1.97 -4.16 -7.83
C PHE A 120 -2.12 -3.94 -9.34
N CYS A 121 -2.50 -4.97 -10.11
CA CYS A 121 -2.71 -4.88 -11.55
C CYS A 121 -3.85 -3.90 -11.93
N LEU A 122 -4.93 -3.86 -11.16
CA LEU A 122 -6.02 -2.89 -11.36
C LEU A 122 -5.58 -1.46 -11.06
N SER A 123 -4.75 -1.27 -10.03
CA SER A 123 -4.17 0.05 -9.71
C SER A 123 -3.24 0.54 -10.82
N LEU A 124 -2.49 -0.37 -11.44
CA LEU A 124 -1.62 -0.07 -12.58
C LEU A 124 -2.35 0.01 -13.93
N ARG A 125 -3.60 -0.47 -14.00
CA ARG A 125 -4.35 -0.61 -15.25
C ARG A 125 -3.63 -1.49 -16.28
N SER A 126 -2.91 -2.53 -15.82
CA SER A 126 -2.02 -3.36 -16.66
C SER A 126 -2.73 -4.02 -17.84
N TYR A 127 -4.01 -4.38 -17.68
CA TYR A 127 -4.81 -5.07 -18.70
C TYR A 127 -5.62 -4.12 -19.59
N SER A 128 -5.54 -2.79 -19.37
CA SER A 128 -6.24 -1.80 -20.19
C SER A 128 -5.88 -1.93 -21.68
N ALA A 129 -4.60 -2.16 -22.00
CA ALA A 129 -4.13 -2.24 -23.38
C ALA A 129 -4.71 -3.46 -24.12
N SER A 130 -4.73 -4.64 -23.47
CA SER A 130 -5.30 -5.87 -24.02
C SER A 130 -6.79 -5.70 -24.32
N VAL A 131 -7.53 -5.16 -23.35
CA VAL A 131 -8.97 -4.87 -23.50
C VAL A 131 -9.22 -3.89 -24.64
N GLN A 132 -8.42 -2.82 -24.74
CA GLN A 132 -8.54 -1.85 -25.83
C GLN A 132 -8.20 -2.45 -27.20
N ALA A 133 -7.22 -3.35 -27.28
CA ALA A 133 -6.87 -4.04 -28.53
C ALA A 133 -8.07 -4.84 -29.07
N PHE A 134 -8.77 -5.59 -28.21
CA PHE A 134 -9.99 -6.30 -28.61
C PHE A 134 -11.08 -5.33 -29.12
N GLN A 135 -11.29 -4.20 -28.44
CA GLN A 135 -12.26 -3.20 -28.87
C GLN A 135 -11.91 -2.54 -30.21
N GLN A 136 -10.63 -2.35 -30.52
CA GLN A 136 -10.20 -1.78 -31.79
C GLN A 136 -10.49 -2.71 -32.97
N VAL A 137 -10.28 -4.02 -32.80
CA VAL A 137 -10.60 -5.03 -33.81
C VAL A 137 -12.09 -5.01 -34.13
N THR A 138 -12.96 -4.94 -33.12
CA THR A 138 -14.42 -4.89 -33.31
C THR A 138 -14.86 -3.60 -33.99
N LYS A 139 -14.27 -2.45 -33.63
CA LYS A 139 -14.58 -1.15 -34.26
C LYS A 139 -14.14 -1.08 -35.72
N HIS A 140 -13.06 -1.76 -36.10
CA HIS A 140 -12.56 -1.77 -37.48
C HIS A 140 -13.26 -2.81 -38.38
N HIS A 141 -13.98 -3.79 -37.81
CA HIS A 141 -14.63 -4.87 -38.56
C HIS A 141 -16.15 -4.65 -38.80
N CYS A 142 -16.73 -3.56 -38.32
CA CYS A 142 -18.09 -3.14 -38.72
C CYS A 142 -18.01 -2.04 -39.77
N ILE A 143 -17.82 -2.45 -41.04
CA ILE A 143 -18.22 -1.71 -42.25
C ILE A 143 -18.94 -2.71 -43.16
#